data_AF-A0A0X1KGB4-F1
#
_entry.id   AF-A0A0X1KGB4-F1
#
_cell.length_a   1.000
_cell.length_b   1.000
_cell.length_c   1.000
_cell.angle_alpha   90.00
_cell.angle_beta   90.00
_cell.angle_gamma   90.00
#
_symmetry.space_group_name_H-M   'P 1'
#
loop_
_entity.id
_entity.type
_entity.pdbx_description
1 polymer ?
#
loop_
_entity_poly.entity_id
_entity_poly.type
_entity_poly.pdbx_seq_one_letter_code
_entity_poly.pdbx_strand_id
1 'polypeptide(L)' 'RTGRFGPRYGLKIRVRVADVEIKHKKKHKCPVCGFKKLKRAGTGIWMCGHCGYKIAGGCYQPETVAGKAVMKA' A
#
# COMPACT_ATOMS: atom_id res chain seq x y z
N ARG A 1 4.67 8.78 -8.13
CA ARG A 1 5.78 9.68 -8.51
C ARG A 1 5.29 11.10 -8.30
N THR A 2 6.15 11.96 -7.76
CA THR A 2 5.81 13.30 -7.28
C THR A 2 5.98 14.42 -8.32
N GLY A 3 6.19 14.06 -9.59
CA GLY A 3 6.26 15.02 -10.70
C GLY A 3 5.00 15.89 -10.85
N ARG A 4 3.83 15.39 -10.42
CA ARG A 4 2.57 16.15 -10.39
C ARG A 4 2.62 17.42 -9.53
N PHE A 5 3.60 17.53 -8.64
CA PHE A 5 3.76 18.70 -7.78
C PHE A 5 4.56 19.84 -8.42
N GLY A 6 5.21 19.61 -9.57
CA GLY A 6 6.05 20.61 -10.24
C GLY A 6 7.18 21.11 -9.32
N PRO A 7 7.52 22.41 -9.37
CA PRO A 7 8.61 22.98 -8.57
C PRO A 7 8.26 23.16 -7.08
N ARG A 8 7.02 22.89 -6.67
CA ARG A 8 6.53 23.18 -5.30
C ARG A 8 7.02 22.17 -4.25
N TYR A 9 6.96 22.59 -2.98
CA TYR A 9 7.11 21.76 -1.77
C TYR A 9 8.51 21.19 -1.46
N GLY A 10 9.54 21.49 -2.27
CA GLY A 10 10.93 21.12 -1.99
C GLY A 10 11.24 19.62 -2.12
N LEU A 11 12.51 19.24 -1.91
CA LEU A 11 12.96 17.86 -2.15
C LEU A 11 12.43 16.86 -1.10
N LYS A 12 12.63 17.15 0.19
CA LYS A 12 12.37 16.21 1.29
C LYS A 12 10.93 15.69 1.31
N ILE A 13 9.95 16.58 1.13
CA ILE A 13 8.53 16.24 1.11
C ILE A 13 8.22 15.39 -0.14
N ARG A 14 8.73 15.80 -1.31
CA ARG A 14 8.51 15.07 -2.57
C ARG A 14 9.14 13.66 -2.56
N VAL A 15 10.28 13.46 -1.91
CA VAL A 15 10.89 12.13 -1.77
C VAL A 15 10.04 11.24 -0.87
N ARG A 16 9.65 11.73 0.32
CA ARG A 16 8.80 10.96 1.26
C ARG A 16 7.48 10.53 0.63
N VAL A 17 6.81 11.43 -0.09
CA VAL A 17 5.56 11.10 -0.77
C VAL A 17 5.80 10.10 -1.91
N ALA A 18 6.91 10.22 -2.65
CA ALA A 18 7.24 9.25 -3.70
C ALA A 18 7.43 7.84 -3.12
N ASP A 19 8.15 7.70 -2.01
CA ASP A 19 8.39 6.42 -1.35
C ASP A 19 7.09 5.75 -0.89
N VAL A 20 6.19 6.54 -0.31
CA VAL A 20 4.86 6.08 0.13
C VAL A 20 4.02 5.66 -1.08
N GLU A 21 3.98 6.48 -2.14
CA GLU A 21 3.21 6.16 -3.36
C GLU A 21 3.74 4.91 -4.07
N ILE A 22 5.06 4.69 -4.09
CA ILE A 22 5.66 3.47 -4.68
C ILE A 22 5.18 2.23 -3.94
N LYS A 23 5.23 2.25 -2.60
CA LYS A 23 4.77 1.15 -1.75
C LYS A 23 3.26 0.89 -1.91
N HIS A 24 2.47 1.95 -1.97
CA HIS A 24 1.02 1.88 -2.14
C HIS A 24 0.59 1.34 -3.51
N LYS A 25 1.22 1.81 -4.60
CA LYS A 25 0.85 1.42 -5.97
C LYS A 25 1.39 0.04 -6.37
N LYS A 26 2.33 -0.52 -5.62
CA LYS A 26 2.82 -1.89 -5.83
C LYS A 26 1.65 -2.87 -5.71
N LYS A 27 1.59 -3.84 -6.63
CA LYS A 27 0.64 -4.95 -6.52
C LYS A 27 1.14 -5.92 -5.44
N HIS A 28 0.27 -6.23 -4.48
CA HIS A 28 0.60 -7.11 -3.36
C HIS A 28 0.02 -8.51 -3.57
N LYS A 29 0.60 -9.49 -2.87
CA LYS A 29 0.12 -10.88 -2.88
C LYS A 29 -1.20 -10.95 -2.09
N CYS A 30 -2.22 -11.57 -2.66
CA CYS A 30 -3.45 -11.86 -1.93
C CYS A 30 -3.19 -13.01 -0.94
N PRO A 31 -3.63 -12.90 0.33
CA PRO A 31 -3.47 -13.97 1.31
C PRO A 31 -4.31 -15.20 1.01
N VAL A 32 -5.42 -15.04 0.26
CA VAL A 32 -6.34 -16.15 -0.07
C VAL A 32 -5.92 -16.84 -1.37
N CYS A 33 -5.93 -16.13 -2.50
CA CYS A 33 -5.68 -16.76 -3.81
C CYS A 33 -4.20 -16.76 -4.23
N GLY A 34 -3.29 -16.18 -3.45
CA GLY A 34 -1.85 -16.14 -3.75
C GLY A 34 -1.41 -15.26 -4.93
N PHE A 35 -2.34 -14.79 -5.77
CA PHE A 35 -2.02 -13.90 -6.91
C PHE A 35 -1.59 -12.50 -6.45
N LYS A 36 -0.64 -11.89 -7.18
CA LYS A 36 -0.20 -10.49 -7.01
C LYS A 36 -1.20 -9.49 -7.62
N LYS A 37 -2.45 -9.54 -7.17
CA LYS A 37 -3.57 -8.71 -7.65
C LYS A 37 -4.28 -7.95 -6.53
N LEU A 38 -3.69 -7.91 -5.33
CA LEU A 38 -4.21 -7.11 -4.21
C LEU A 38 -3.86 -5.63 -4.43
N LYS A 39 -4.88 -4.78 -4.40
CA LYS A 39 -4.80 -3.32 -4.60
C LYS A 39 -5.56 -2.61 -3.48
N ARG A 40 -5.18 -1.37 -3.16
CA ARG A 40 -5.90 -0.56 -2.18
C ARG A 40 -7.22 -0.09 -2.79
N ALA A 41 -8.33 -0.33 -2.08
CA ALA A 41 -9.66 0.18 -2.43
C ALA A 41 -9.98 1.48 -1.69
N GLY A 42 -9.45 1.66 -0.47
CA GLY A 42 -9.65 2.85 0.35
C GLY A 42 -8.61 2.96 1.45
N THR A 43 -8.77 3.91 2.37
CA THR A 43 -7.90 4.05 3.54
C THR A 43 -8.01 2.82 4.43
N GLY A 44 -6.91 2.06 4.55
CA GLY A 44 -6.87 0.81 5.34
C GLY A 44 -7.61 -0.38 4.71
N ILE A 45 -8.23 -0.21 3.53
CA ILE A 45 -9.03 -1.26 2.88
C ILE A 45 -8.33 -1.70 1.59
N TRP A 46 -8.09 -3.00 1.46
CA TRP A 46 -7.44 -3.63 0.31
C TRP A 46 -8.37 -4.68 -0.30
N MET A 47 -8.39 -4.76 -1.63
CA MET A 47 -9.23 -5.69 -2.38
C MET A 47 -8.43 -6.42 -3.45
N CYS A 48 -8.63 -7.72 -3.57
CA CYS A 48 -8.04 -8.52 -4.62
C CYS A 48 -8.86 -8.42 -5.89
N GLY A 49 -8.25 -7.99 -6.99
CA GLY A 49 -8.92 -7.96 -8.30
C GLY A 49 -9.10 -9.32 -8.96
N HIS A 50 -8.71 -10.43 -8.31
CA HIS A 50 -8.88 -11.78 -8.84
C HIS A 50 -10.03 -12.53 -8.17
N CYS A 51 -9.97 -12.68 -6.84
CA CYS A 51 -10.97 -13.40 -6.07
C CYS A 51 -11.98 -12.49 -5.35
N GLY A 52 -11.87 -11.17 -5.48
CA GLY A 52 -12.78 -10.21 -4.83
C GLY A 52 -12.56 -10.03 -3.33
N TYR A 53 -11.66 -10.79 -2.71
CA TYR A 53 -11.43 -10.75 -1.26
C TYR A 53 -11.01 -9.36 -0.77
N LYS A 54 -11.64 -8.88 0.29
CA LYS A 54 -11.37 -7.59 0.94
C LYS A 54 -10.73 -7.82 2.32
N ILE A 55 -9.70 -7.05 2.63
CA ILE A 55 -9.00 -7.09 3.92
C ILE A 55 -8.82 -5.70 4.50
N ALA A 56 -8.80 -5.64 5.83
CA ALA A 56 -8.25 -4.52 6.57
C ALA A 56 -6.72 -4.63 6.63
N GLY A 57 -6.04 -3.50 6.54
CA GLY A 57 -4.59 -3.43 6.58
C GLY A 57 -4.10 -2.03 6.89
N GLY A 58 -2.82 -1.78 6.65
CA GLY A 58 -2.27 -0.42 6.78
C GLY A 58 -2.81 0.55 5.72
N CYS A 59 -2.62 1.85 5.98
CA CYS A 59 -3.10 2.91 5.08
C CYS A 59 -2.44 2.88 3.69
N TYR A 60 -1.12 2.68 3.64
CA TYR A 60 -0.33 2.70 2.40
C TYR A 60 0.35 1.37 2.07
N GLN A 61 0.26 0.40 2.98
CA GLN A 61 0.75 -0.97 2.79
C GLN A 61 -0.27 -1.93 3.42
N PRO A 62 -0.50 -3.13 2.84
CA PRO A 62 -1.47 -4.08 3.39
C PRO A 62 -1.05 -4.58 4.78
N GLU A 63 0.25 -4.77 5.01
CA GLU A 63 0.80 -5.19 6.31
C GLU A 63 1.63 -4.07 6.93
N THR A 64 1.46 -3.83 8.23
CA THR A 64 2.24 -2.89 9.02
C THR A 64 3.27 -3.62 9.88
N VAL A 65 4.32 -2.92 10.32
CA VAL A 65 5.36 -3.51 11.20
C VAL A 65 4.74 -4.00 12.52
N ALA A 66 3.87 -3.19 13.13
CA ALA A 66 3.14 -3.58 14.33
C ALA A 66 2.20 -4.78 14.07
N GLY A 67 1.48 -4.79 12.95
CA GLY A 67 0.62 -5.92 12.58
C GLY A 67 1.41 -7.22 12.40
N LYS A 68 2.63 -7.15 11.85
CA LYS A 68 3.54 -8.30 11.76
C LYS A 68 4.04 -8.77 13.11
N ALA A 69 4.25 -7.86 14.07
CA ALA A 69 4.69 -8.23 15.41
C ALA A 69 3.61 -9.03 16.15
N VAL A 70 2.34 -8.61 16.05
CA VAL A 70 1.22 -9.33 16.67
C VAL A 70 1.05 -10.74 16.11
N MET A 71 1.19 -10.94 14.80
CA MET A 71 1.08 -12.28 14.19
C MET A 71 2.22 -13.25 14.54
N LYS A 72 3.31 -12.75 15.12
CA LYS A 72 4.48 -13.56 15.52
C LYS A 72 4.47 -13.95 16.99
N ALA A 73 3.73 -13.21 17.82
CA ALA A 73 3.51 -13.54 19.23
C ALA A 73 2.48 -14.66 19.34
#